data_AF-A0A2N0SKS0-F1
#
_entry.id   AF-A0A2N0SKS0-F1
#
_cell.length_a   1.000
_cell.length_b   1.000
_cell.length_c   1.000
_cell.angle_alpha   90.00
_cell.angle_beta   90.00
_cell.angle_gamma   90.00
#
_symmetry.space_group_name_H-M   'P 1'
#
loop_
_entity.id
_entity.type
_entity.pdbx_description
1 polymer ?
#
loop_
_entity_poly.entity_id
_entity_poly.type
_entity_poly.pdbx_seq_one_letter_code
_entity_poly.pdbx_strand_id
1 'polypeptide(L)'
;MEINSLPIELLEKIIKSASEVDLYSHSHRKEFRMYKHLTILGTVCGKYIQKLKMDEARLWPICIVKILRACPNIQELSMASYHYYDERGDVRDLLSNISHLLPNLQKLDIRFSQDYFDKNNSIEKLIESNKNLQITATRRCKKNNNYIEHYQDRKWLDCRICKTGRYSE
;
A
#
# COMPACT_ATOMS: atom_id res chain seq x y z
N MET A 1 -3.27 -7.84 -22.66
CA MET A 1 -3.33 -6.64 -23.52
C MET A 1 -2.57 -5.54 -22.81
N GLU A 2 -1.44 -5.10 -23.36
CA GLU A 2 -0.64 -4.08 -22.69
C GLU A 2 -1.35 -2.72 -22.74
N ILE A 3 -1.62 -2.15 -21.56
CA ILE A 3 -2.29 -0.85 -21.35
C ILE A 3 -1.42 0.33 -21.88
N ASN A 4 -0.29 0.04 -22.52
CA ASN A 4 0.87 0.91 -22.69
C ASN A 4 0.78 1.97 -23.81
N SER A 5 -0.30 1.99 -24.61
CA SER A 5 -0.45 2.90 -25.77
C SER A 5 -1.87 3.42 -25.99
N LEU A 6 -2.74 3.31 -24.98
CA LEU A 6 -4.14 3.69 -25.13
C LEU A 6 -4.34 5.21 -24.94
N PRO A 7 -5.17 5.86 -25.77
CA PRO A 7 -5.62 7.23 -25.53
C PRO A 7 -6.23 7.37 -24.13
N ILE A 8 -6.06 8.55 -23.50
CA ILE A 8 -6.58 8.81 -22.15
C ILE A 8 -8.07 8.45 -22.04
N GLU A 9 -8.87 8.78 -23.04
CA GLU A 9 -10.31 8.46 -23.12
C GLU A 9 -10.60 6.95 -23.10
N LEU A 10 -9.73 6.14 -23.72
CA LEU A 10 -9.88 4.68 -23.73
C LEU A 10 -9.46 4.09 -22.37
N LEU A 11 -8.41 4.64 -21.76
CA LEU A 11 -7.99 4.35 -20.40
C LEU A 11 -9.10 4.67 -19.40
N GLU A 12 -9.75 5.82 -19.51
CA GLU A 12 -10.88 6.19 -18.64
C GLU A 12 -12.04 5.20 -18.78
N LYS A 13 -12.38 4.79 -20.01
CA LYS A 13 -13.43 3.78 -20.25
C LYS A 13 -13.06 2.43 -19.60
N ILE A 14 -11.81 1.99 -19.73
CA ILE A 14 -11.34 0.74 -19.13
C ILE A 14 -11.38 0.83 -17.61
N ILE A 15 -10.83 1.89 -17.01
CA ILE A 15 -10.82 2.08 -15.56
C ILE A 15 -12.25 2.15 -15.00
N LYS A 16 -13.14 2.87 -15.69
CA LYS A 16 -14.56 2.94 -15.33
C LYS A 16 -15.24 1.58 -15.34
N SER A 17 -14.85 0.69 -16.26
CA SER A 17 -15.42 -0.67 -16.35
C SER A 17 -14.78 -1.67 -15.37
N ALA A 18 -13.50 -1.49 -15.02
CA ALA A 18 -12.75 -2.45 -14.23
C ALA A 18 -12.88 -2.22 -12.72
N SER A 19 -13.01 -0.96 -12.27
CA SER A 19 -13.00 -0.53 -10.84
C SER A 19 -11.75 -0.91 -10.03
N GLU A 20 -10.92 -1.80 -10.55
CA GLU A 20 -9.69 -2.32 -10.00
C GLU A 20 -8.51 -1.96 -10.90
N VAL A 21 -7.42 -1.51 -10.29
CA VAL A 21 -6.17 -1.15 -10.97
C VAL A 21 -5.00 -1.80 -10.26
N ASP A 22 -4.22 -2.59 -11.03
CA ASP A 22 -2.96 -3.17 -10.60
C ASP A 22 -1.77 -2.43 -11.25
N LEU A 23 -1.02 -1.72 -10.40
CA LEU A 23 0.17 -0.98 -10.80
C LEU A 23 1.42 -1.86 -10.84
N TYR A 24 1.37 -3.12 -10.38
CA TYR A 24 2.50 -4.03 -10.45
C TYR A 24 3.07 -4.12 -11.87
N SER A 25 4.38 -4.01 -11.95
CA SER A 25 5.12 -4.05 -13.19
C SER A 25 6.56 -4.47 -12.94
N HIS A 26 7.04 -5.45 -13.69
CA HIS A 26 8.49 -5.72 -13.76
C HIS A 26 9.28 -4.54 -14.36
N SER A 27 8.59 -3.53 -14.91
CA SER A 27 9.15 -2.30 -15.44
C SER A 27 8.58 -1.06 -14.74
N HIS A 28 9.43 -0.29 -14.04
CA HIS A 28 9.09 0.98 -13.37
C HIS A 28 8.38 1.99 -14.29
N ARG A 29 8.52 1.85 -15.62
CA ARG A 29 7.86 2.71 -16.59
C ARG A 29 6.33 2.68 -16.49
N LYS A 30 5.72 1.55 -16.14
CA LYS A 30 4.26 1.42 -16.04
C LYS A 30 3.71 2.20 -14.84
N GLU A 31 4.35 2.07 -13.68
CA GLU A 31 3.97 2.74 -12.43
C GLU A 31 4.01 4.27 -12.59
N PHE A 32 5.12 4.82 -13.08
CA PHE A 32 5.26 6.27 -13.27
C PHE A 32 4.36 6.82 -14.37
N ARG A 33 4.02 6.03 -15.39
CA ARG A 33 3.01 6.43 -16.40
C ARG A 33 1.63 6.51 -15.78
N MET A 34 1.25 5.52 -14.97
CA MET A 34 -0.06 5.52 -14.32
C MET A 34 -0.18 6.61 -13.26
N TYR A 35 0.91 6.88 -12.52
CA TYR A 35 1.03 8.09 -11.70
C TYR A 35 0.73 9.36 -12.52
N LYS A 36 1.38 9.53 -13.69
CA LYS A 36 1.10 10.69 -14.56
C LYS A 36 -0.37 10.73 -14.97
N HIS A 37 -0.96 9.62 -15.42
CA HIS A 37 -2.36 9.60 -15.85
C HIS A 37 -3.35 9.93 -14.72
N LEU A 38 -3.14 9.37 -13.53
CA LEU A 38 -4.03 9.59 -12.39
C LEU A 38 -3.90 11.00 -11.79
N THR A 39 -2.74 11.64 -11.94
CA THR A 39 -2.45 12.94 -11.32
C THR A 39 -2.48 14.13 -12.29
N ILE A 40 -2.84 13.90 -13.56
CA ILE A 40 -3.13 14.99 -14.50
C ILE A 40 -4.34 15.79 -13.98
N LEU A 41 -4.21 17.12 -14.04
CA LEU A 41 -5.29 18.03 -13.69
C LEU A 41 -6.42 17.91 -14.70
N GLY A 42 -7.66 17.78 -14.22
CA GLY A 42 -8.87 17.68 -15.06
C GLY A 42 -9.32 16.26 -15.38
N THR A 43 -8.45 15.25 -15.26
CA THR A 43 -8.86 13.84 -15.35
C THR A 43 -9.49 13.38 -14.05
N VAL A 44 -10.67 12.74 -14.15
CA VAL A 44 -11.48 12.29 -13.00
C VAL A 44 -11.50 10.76 -12.87
N CYS A 45 -10.73 10.04 -13.68
CA CYS A 45 -10.77 8.57 -13.73
C CYS A 45 -10.46 7.89 -12.40
N GLY A 46 -9.63 8.51 -11.55
CA GLY A 46 -9.30 8.00 -10.21
C GLY A 46 -10.53 7.81 -9.31
N LYS A 47 -11.61 8.58 -9.51
CA LYS A 47 -12.86 8.42 -8.73
C LYS A 47 -13.56 7.08 -8.98
N TYR A 48 -13.26 6.40 -10.09
CA TYR A 48 -13.84 5.09 -10.39
C TYR A 48 -13.03 3.93 -9.80
N ILE A 49 -11.83 4.20 -9.28
CA ILE A 49 -10.97 3.18 -8.68
C ILE A 49 -11.45 2.91 -7.26
N GLN A 50 -11.90 1.69 -7.04
CA GLN A 50 -12.29 1.16 -5.74
C GLN A 50 -11.22 0.21 -5.18
N LYS A 51 -10.43 -0.41 -6.05
CA LYS A 51 -9.36 -1.33 -5.65
C LYS A 51 -8.05 -0.91 -6.29
N LEU A 52 -7.03 -0.70 -5.48
CA LEU A 52 -5.71 -0.28 -5.95
C LEU A 52 -4.64 -1.21 -5.37
N LYS A 53 -3.90 -1.86 -6.26
CA LYS A 53 -2.75 -2.70 -5.91
C LYS A 53 -1.46 -2.03 -6.37
N MET A 54 -0.55 -1.82 -5.44
CA MET A 54 0.77 -1.21 -5.60
C MET A 54 1.85 -2.07 -4.96
N ASP A 55 1.68 -3.39 -5.02
CA ASP A 55 2.64 -4.33 -4.47
C ASP A 55 3.99 -4.18 -5.19
N GLU A 56 5.09 -4.24 -4.44
CA GLU A 56 6.46 -4.07 -4.92
C GLU A 56 6.73 -2.75 -5.66
N ALA A 57 5.79 -1.79 -5.62
CA ALA A 57 5.91 -0.54 -6.34
C ALA A 57 7.17 0.23 -5.91
N ARG A 58 7.87 0.82 -6.88
CA ARG A 58 9.06 1.66 -6.63
C ARG A 58 8.75 3.15 -6.69
N LEU A 59 7.46 3.50 -6.62
CA LEU A 59 6.99 4.87 -6.55
C LEU A 59 7.52 5.56 -5.29
N TRP A 60 7.85 6.84 -5.43
CA TRP A 60 8.23 7.66 -4.29
C TRP A 60 7.02 7.86 -3.36
N PRO A 61 7.23 8.00 -2.04
CA PRO A 61 6.12 8.20 -1.09
C PRO A 61 5.19 9.36 -1.47
N ILE A 62 5.75 10.47 -1.96
CA ILE A 62 4.98 11.62 -2.44
C ILE A 62 4.11 11.28 -3.67
N CYS A 63 4.57 10.38 -4.54
CA CYS A 63 3.80 9.90 -5.69
C CYS A 63 2.61 9.06 -5.24
N ILE A 64 2.81 8.20 -4.24
CA ILE A 64 1.73 7.40 -3.63
C ILE A 64 0.66 8.33 -3.05
N VAL A 65 1.04 9.31 -2.22
CA VAL A 65 0.09 10.27 -1.63
C VAL A 65 -0.72 11.00 -2.71
N LYS A 66 -0.09 11.41 -3.81
CA LYS A 66 -0.79 12.06 -4.92
C LYS A 66 -1.78 11.13 -5.64
N ILE A 67 -1.40 9.85 -5.84
CA ILE A 67 -2.32 8.85 -6.39
C ILE A 67 -3.52 8.65 -5.47
N LEU A 68 -3.29 8.48 -4.16
CA LEU A 68 -4.37 8.27 -3.20
C LEU A 68 -5.35 9.45 -3.18
N ARG A 69 -4.84 10.70 -3.24
CA ARG A 69 -5.68 11.91 -3.36
C ARG A 69 -6.50 11.95 -4.64
N ALA A 70 -5.95 11.46 -5.75
CA ALA A 70 -6.67 11.37 -7.02
C ALA A 70 -7.71 10.24 -7.04
N CYS A 71 -7.62 9.28 -6.12
CA CYS A 71 -8.46 8.09 -6.05
C CYS A 71 -9.22 8.02 -4.70
N PRO A 72 -10.12 8.97 -4.40
CA PRO A 72 -10.73 9.08 -3.07
C PRO A 72 -11.71 7.96 -2.71
N ASN A 73 -12.16 7.17 -3.70
CA ASN A 73 -13.17 6.12 -3.53
C ASN A 73 -12.58 4.72 -3.32
N ILE A 74 -11.26 4.62 -3.07
CA ILE A 74 -10.61 3.34 -2.79
C ILE A 74 -11.21 2.73 -1.51
N GLN A 75 -11.62 1.46 -1.64
CA GLN A 75 -12.09 0.57 -0.59
C GLN A 75 -11.06 -0.51 -0.26
N GLU A 76 -10.26 -0.94 -1.24
CA GLU A 76 -9.21 -1.95 -1.05
C GLU A 76 -7.87 -1.40 -1.55
N LEU A 77 -6.89 -1.30 -0.66
CA LEU A 77 -5.53 -0.86 -0.96
C LEU A 77 -4.52 -1.95 -0.60
N SER A 78 -3.64 -2.28 -1.54
CA SER A 78 -2.49 -3.15 -1.29
C SER A 78 -1.19 -2.43 -1.65
N MET A 79 -0.23 -2.47 -0.73
CA MET A 79 1.13 -1.97 -0.87
C MET A 79 2.09 -2.99 -0.27
N ALA A 80 1.87 -4.28 -0.57
CA ALA A 80 2.68 -5.36 -0.04
C ALA A 80 4.08 -5.33 -0.66
N SER A 81 5.10 -5.76 0.09
CA SER A 81 6.51 -5.78 -0.32
C SER A 81 7.02 -4.44 -0.84
N TYR A 82 6.49 -3.34 -0.30
CA TYR A 82 6.90 -1.99 -0.65
C TYR A 82 8.28 -1.71 -0.03
N HIS A 83 9.25 -1.41 -0.88
CA HIS A 83 10.61 -1.11 -0.50
C HIS A 83 11.07 0.18 -1.18
N TYR A 84 11.35 1.20 -0.37
CA TYR A 84 11.92 2.45 -0.84
C TYR A 84 13.34 2.62 -0.30
N TYR A 85 14.32 2.67 -1.20
CA TYR A 85 15.74 2.63 -0.90
C TYR A 85 16.42 4.01 -0.85
N ASP A 86 15.69 5.10 -1.07
CA ASP A 86 16.27 6.44 -1.05
C ASP A 86 15.97 7.15 0.28
N GLU A 87 17.01 7.65 0.93
CA GLU A 87 16.93 8.44 2.17
C GLU A 87 16.30 9.82 1.92
N ARG A 88 16.20 10.24 0.65
CA ARG A 88 15.56 11.49 0.23
C ARG A 88 14.04 11.35 0.30
N GLY A 89 13.51 11.49 1.51
CA GLY A 89 12.09 11.63 1.71
C GLY A 89 11.62 11.17 3.07
N ASP A 90 11.86 11.99 4.09
CA ASP A 90 11.01 11.98 5.28
C ASP A 90 9.66 12.60 4.93
N VAL A 91 8.88 11.91 4.10
CA VAL A 91 7.62 12.43 3.56
C VAL A 91 6.45 11.82 4.31
N ARG A 92 6.43 12.03 5.63
CA ARG A 92 5.31 11.77 6.53
C ARG A 92 4.95 10.29 6.64
N ASP A 93 4.47 9.92 7.82
CA ASP A 93 3.91 8.60 8.03
C ASP A 93 2.62 8.45 7.20
N LEU A 94 2.71 7.76 6.06
CA LEU A 94 1.58 7.50 5.16
C LEU A 94 0.43 6.83 5.93
N LEU A 95 0.77 5.92 6.83
CA LEU A 95 -0.21 5.19 7.64
C LEU A 95 -0.97 6.14 8.56
N SER A 96 -0.29 7.10 9.19
CA SER A 96 -0.93 8.11 10.05
C SER A 96 -1.96 8.98 9.31
N ASN A 97 -1.85 9.10 7.98
CA ASN A 97 -2.77 9.93 7.17
C ASN A 97 -3.78 9.11 6.36
N ILE A 98 -3.73 7.77 6.42
CA ILE A 98 -4.46 6.94 5.46
C ILE A 98 -5.97 7.13 5.55
N SER A 99 -6.53 7.26 6.77
CA SER A 99 -7.96 7.46 6.99
C SER A 99 -8.46 8.82 6.49
N HIS A 100 -7.59 9.83 6.46
CA HIS A 100 -7.92 11.13 5.88
C HIS A 100 -7.85 11.11 4.35
N LEU A 101 -6.84 10.41 3.79
CA LEU A 101 -6.68 10.28 2.34
C LEU A 101 -7.78 9.42 1.72
N LEU A 102 -8.16 8.33 2.39
CA LEU A 102 -9.08 7.31 1.90
C LEU A 102 -10.18 7.03 2.94
N PRO A 103 -11.20 7.91 3.06
CA PRO A 103 -12.23 7.81 4.10
C PRO A 103 -13.11 6.56 3.96
N ASN A 104 -13.16 5.95 2.76
CA ASN A 104 -13.95 4.77 2.46
C ASN A 104 -13.14 3.46 2.50
N LEU A 105 -11.89 3.50 2.99
CA LEU A 105 -11.01 2.34 2.99
C LEU A 105 -11.55 1.24 3.92
N GLN A 106 -11.72 0.04 3.39
CA GLN A 106 -12.22 -1.14 4.09
C GLN A 106 -11.13 -2.20 4.29
N LYS A 107 -10.20 -2.31 3.34
CA LYS A 107 -9.09 -3.27 3.38
C LYS A 107 -7.75 -2.62 3.09
N LEU A 108 -6.76 -2.94 3.90
CA LEU A 108 -5.38 -2.52 3.73
C LEU A 108 -4.44 -3.71 3.85
N ASP A 109 -3.65 -3.97 2.81
CA ASP A 109 -2.55 -4.94 2.85
C ASP A 109 -1.21 -4.21 2.74
N ILE A 110 -0.38 -4.35 3.78
CA ILE A 110 0.98 -3.78 3.88
C ILE A 110 1.99 -4.84 4.30
N ARG A 111 1.72 -6.13 4.01
CA ARG A 111 2.65 -7.22 4.30
C ARG A 111 4.00 -7.00 3.63
N PHE A 112 5.07 -7.44 4.27
CA PHE A 112 6.47 -7.34 3.85
C PHE A 112 6.99 -5.90 3.64
N SER A 113 6.27 -4.90 4.11
CA SER A 113 6.62 -3.48 3.98
C SER A 113 7.04 -2.85 5.32
N GLN A 114 7.29 -3.67 6.36
CA GLN A 114 7.54 -3.22 7.74
C GLN A 114 8.79 -2.33 7.87
N ASP A 115 9.82 -2.55 7.06
CA ASP A 115 11.06 -1.78 7.13
C ASP A 115 10.83 -0.30 6.75
N TYR A 116 9.76 -0.04 5.99
CA TYR A 116 9.33 1.30 5.65
C TYR A 116 8.20 1.80 6.56
N PHE A 117 7.14 1.01 6.75
CA PHE A 117 5.91 1.46 7.41
C PHE A 117 5.91 1.36 8.93
N ASP A 118 6.77 0.55 9.55
CA ASP A 118 6.73 0.32 11.01
C ASP A 118 7.67 1.23 11.80
N LYS A 119 8.11 2.35 11.21
CA LYS A 119 8.87 3.37 11.92
C LYS A 119 8.03 3.87 13.10
N ASN A 120 8.61 3.93 14.30
CA ASN A 120 7.94 4.41 15.52
C ASN A 120 6.62 3.67 15.86
N ASN A 121 6.55 2.36 15.58
CA ASN A 121 5.39 1.48 15.81
C ASN A 121 4.11 1.96 15.10
N SER A 122 4.25 2.57 13.92
CA SER A 122 3.11 3.13 13.18
C SER A 122 2.10 2.07 12.72
N ILE A 123 2.51 0.82 12.49
CA ILE A 123 1.57 -0.26 12.18
C ILE A 123 0.68 -0.57 13.38
N GLU A 124 1.25 -0.62 14.59
CA GLU A 124 0.47 -0.87 15.81
C GLU A 124 -0.53 0.26 16.06
N LYS A 125 -0.10 1.52 15.95
CA LYS A 125 -0.98 2.69 16.08
C LYS A 125 -2.11 2.68 15.06
N LEU A 126 -1.83 2.28 13.82
CA LEU A 126 -2.84 2.16 12.78
C LEU A 126 -3.90 1.11 13.15
N ILE A 127 -3.47 -0.06 13.63
CA ILE A 127 -4.35 -1.14 14.09
C ILE A 127 -5.24 -0.68 15.25
N GLU A 128 -4.65 -0.03 16.25
CA GLU A 128 -5.37 0.43 17.45
C GLU A 128 -6.42 1.51 17.11
N SER A 129 -6.09 2.42 16.19
CA SER A 129 -6.95 3.55 15.80
C SER A 129 -8.04 3.20 14.78
N ASN A 130 -7.93 2.08 14.05
CA ASN A 130 -8.85 1.74 12.96
C ASN A 130 -9.51 0.36 13.14
N LYS A 131 -10.41 0.23 14.13
CA LYS A 131 -11.09 -1.04 14.47
C LYS A 131 -11.94 -1.64 13.34
N ASN A 132 -12.42 -0.81 12.42
CA ASN A 132 -13.28 -1.23 11.30
C ASN A 132 -12.50 -1.56 10.03
N LEU A 133 -11.22 -1.18 9.96
CA LEU A 133 -10.37 -1.46 8.82
C LEU A 133 -9.84 -2.89 8.89
N GLN A 134 -10.04 -3.68 7.84
CA GLN A 134 -9.41 -4.99 7.72
C GLN A 134 -7.95 -4.79 7.30
N ILE A 135 -7.04 -4.96 8.27
CA ILE A 135 -5.61 -4.80 8.05
C ILE A 135 -4.94 -6.17 7.94
N THR A 136 -4.14 -6.35 6.91
CA THR A 136 -3.16 -7.43 6.82
C THR A 136 -1.77 -6.79 6.81
N ALA A 137 -0.92 -7.18 7.75
CA ALA A 137 0.38 -6.55 7.92
C ALA A 137 1.43 -7.57 8.36
N THR A 138 2.69 -7.16 8.30
CA THR A 138 3.79 -7.86 8.94
C THR A 138 4.57 -6.88 9.80
N ARG A 139 5.30 -7.40 10.79
CA ARG A 139 6.30 -6.63 11.55
C ARG A 139 7.53 -7.48 11.82
N ARG A 140 8.63 -6.83 12.19
CA ARG A 140 9.83 -7.52 12.69
C ARG A 140 9.49 -8.18 14.03
N CYS A 141 9.90 -9.43 14.21
CA CYS A 141 9.66 -10.13 15.47
C CYS A 141 10.44 -9.45 16.61
N LYS A 142 9.74 -9.13 17.70
CA LYS A 142 10.31 -8.39 18.84
C LYS A 142 11.45 -9.13 19.55
N LYS A 143 11.48 -10.46 19.46
CA LYS A 143 12.51 -11.30 20.08
C LYS A 143 13.69 -11.58 19.15
N ASN A 144 13.48 -11.54 17.83
CA ASN A 144 14.53 -11.78 16.85
C ASN A 144 14.18 -11.08 15.53
N ASN A 145 14.84 -9.95 15.29
CA ASN A 145 14.58 -9.07 14.15
C ASN A 145 14.81 -9.71 12.77
N ASN A 146 15.42 -10.90 12.69
CA ASN A 146 15.57 -11.64 11.43
C ASN A 146 14.26 -12.32 10.99
N TYR A 147 13.27 -12.43 11.88
CA TYR A 147 11.99 -13.06 11.58
C TYR A 147 10.86 -12.05 11.49
N ILE A 148 9.79 -12.49 10.83
CA ILE A 148 8.61 -11.70 10.54
C ILE A 148 7.41 -12.32 11.25
N GLU A 149 6.64 -11.47 11.93
CA GLU A 149 5.32 -11.80 12.48
C GLU A 149 4.25 -11.30 11.51
N HIS A 150 3.15 -12.05 11.40
CA HIS A 150 2.03 -11.72 10.53
C HIS A 150 0.85 -11.25 11.36
N TYR A 151 0.23 -10.14 10.98
CA TYR A 151 -1.06 -9.71 11.51
C TYR A 151 -2.16 -10.11 10.53
N GLN A 152 -3.07 -10.96 10.99
CA GLN A 152 -4.24 -11.41 10.24
C GLN A 152 -5.37 -11.71 11.22
N ASP A 153 -6.62 -11.52 10.78
CA ASP A 153 -7.82 -11.82 11.58
C ASP A 153 -7.79 -11.18 12.97
N ARG A 154 -7.34 -9.92 13.01
CA ARG A 154 -7.22 -9.08 14.22
C ARG A 154 -6.26 -9.58 15.29
N LYS A 155 -5.29 -10.41 14.93
CA LYS A 155 -4.26 -10.90 15.85
C LYS A 155 -2.88 -10.99 15.19
N TRP A 156 -1.85 -10.72 15.98
CA TRP A 156 -0.49 -11.09 15.64
C TRP A 156 -0.34 -12.60 15.78
N LEU A 157 0.04 -13.26 14.69
CA LEU A 157 0.44 -14.66 14.70
C LEU A 157 1.85 -14.75 15.28
N ASP A 158 2.01 -15.60 16.29
CA ASP A 158 3.29 -15.78 16.95
C ASP A 158 4.39 -16.20 15.97
N CYS A 159 5.58 -15.63 16.14
CA CYS A 159 6.77 -16.07 15.44
C CYS A 159 7.02 -17.56 15.74
N ARG A 160 6.91 -18.43 14.71
CA ARG A 160 7.07 -19.89 14.86
C ARG A 160 8.42 -20.25 15.46
N ILE A 161 9.47 -19.51 15.15
CA ILE A 161 10.82 -19.74 15.68
C ILE A 161 10.88 -19.43 17.18
N CYS A 162 10.29 -18.31 17.61
CA CYS A 162 10.20 -17.95 19.02
C CYS A 162 9.33 -18.92 19.83
N LYS A 163 8.33 -19.56 19.19
CA LYS A 163 7.55 -20.65 19.80
C LYS A 163 8.36 -21.92 20.01
N THR A 164 9.30 -22.22 19.11
CA THR A 164 10.13 -23.44 19.20
C THR A 164 11.31 -23.34 20.17
N GLY A 165 11.49 -22.21 20.88
CA GLY A 165 12.53 -22.07 21.92
C GLY A 165 13.98 -22.09 21.42
N ARG A 166 14.23 -22.09 20.11
CA ARG A 166 15.58 -22.25 19.53
C ARG A 166 16.56 -21.08 19.76
N TYR A 167 16.13 -20.03 20.46
CA TYR A 167 16.94 -18.85 20.77
C TYR A 167 16.59 -18.27 22.16
N SER A 168 16.39 -19.13 23.17
CA SER A 168 16.49 -18.72 24.56
C SER A 168 17.90 -19.05 25.06
N GLU A 169 18.88 -18.28 24.63
CA GLU A 169 20.22 -18.16 25.23
C GLU A 169 20.66 -16.70 25.16
#